data_AF-A0A151QTF3-F1
#
_entry.id   AF-A0A151QTF3-F1
#
_cell.length_a   1.000
_cell.length_b   1.000
_cell.length_c   1.000
_cell.angle_alpha   90.00
_cell.angle_beta   90.00
_cell.angle_gamma   90.00
#
_symmetry.space_group_name_H-M   'P 1'
#
loop_
_entity.id
_entity.type
_entity.pdbx_description
1 polymer ?
#
loop_
_entity_poly.entity_id
_entity_poly.type
_entity_poly.pdbx_seq_one_letter_code
_entity_poly.pdbx_strand_id
1 'polypeptide(L)'
;QLRKYIHDPSHVIESNHLEVKENLTVAATPVRVEDRMVKQLRRKEIPLVKVIWGGATPESATWELEEKMKASYPFLFASGNFEDEIS
;
A
#
# COMPACT_ATOMS: atom_id res chain seq x y z
N GLN A 1 14.13 -33.82 -29.67
CA GLN A 1 14.10 -34.69 -28.47
C GLN A 1 14.11 -33.80 -27.24
N LEU A 2 13.14 -33.97 -26.31
CA LEU A 2 13.19 -33.28 -25.01
C LEU A 2 14.20 -33.99 -24.10
N ARG A 3 15.01 -33.22 -23.37
CA ARG A 3 15.90 -33.75 -22.33
C ARG A 3 15.12 -33.85 -21.01
N LYS A 4 15.31 -34.96 -20.29
CA LYS A 4 14.71 -35.21 -18.98
C LYS A 4 15.27 -34.19 -17.98
N TYR A 5 14.40 -33.41 -17.35
CA TYR A 5 14.78 -32.54 -16.24
C TYR A 5 15.23 -33.38 -15.05
N ILE A 6 16.36 -33.02 -14.43
CA ILE A 6 16.87 -33.62 -13.20
C ILE A 6 16.52 -32.65 -12.08
N HIS A 7 15.68 -33.10 -11.14
CA HIS A 7 15.21 -32.29 -10.03
C HIS A 7 16.34 -31.99 -9.06
N ASP A 8 16.71 -30.71 -8.93
CA ASP A 8 17.68 -30.21 -7.96
C ASP A 8 16.92 -29.58 -6.77
N PRO A 9 17.18 -29.99 -5.52
CA PRO A 9 16.58 -29.36 -4.33
C PRO A 9 16.83 -27.86 -4.19
N SER A 10 17.89 -27.32 -4.82
CA SER A 10 18.18 -25.88 -4.86
C SER A 10 17.34 -25.11 -5.90
N HIS A 11 16.66 -25.82 -6.81
CA HIS A 11 15.70 -25.23 -7.74
C HIS A 11 14.33 -24.96 -7.11
N VAL A 12 14.19 -25.18 -5.81
CA VAL A 12 13.00 -24.72 -5.08
C VAL A 12 13.07 -23.20 -5.04
N ILE A 13 12.30 -22.57 -5.94
CA ILE A 13 12.01 -21.14 -5.86
C ILE A 13 11.26 -20.97 -4.54
N GLU A 14 11.87 -20.27 -3.59
CA GLU A 14 11.18 -19.83 -2.38
C GLU A 14 10.01 -18.96 -2.82
N SER A 15 8.80 -19.53 -2.76
CA SER A 15 7.58 -18.77 -2.95
C SER A 15 7.50 -17.78 -1.80
N ASN A 16 7.95 -16.55 -2.05
CA ASN A 16 7.67 -15.43 -1.18
C ASN A 16 6.20 -15.49 -0.83
N HIS A 17 5.89 -15.53 0.46
CA HIS A 17 4.54 -15.57 1.01
C HIS A 17 3.85 -14.23 0.74
N LEU A 18 3.64 -13.91 -0.53
CA LEU A 18 2.67 -12.92 -0.96
C LEU A 18 1.33 -13.58 -0.73
N GLU A 19 0.53 -13.03 0.17
CA GLU A 19 -0.89 -13.36 0.34
C GLU A 19 -1.63 -13.07 -0.98
N VAL A 20 -1.48 -13.98 -1.94
CA VAL A 20 -2.24 -13.97 -3.18
C VAL A 20 -3.63 -14.45 -2.79
N LYS A 21 -4.58 -13.52 -2.68
CA LYS A 21 -6.00 -13.86 -2.57
C LYS A 21 -6.37 -14.76 -3.75
N GLU A 22 -7.32 -15.68 -3.55
CA GLU A 22 -7.75 -16.71 -4.52
C GLU A 22 -8.15 -16.17 -5.91
N ASN A 23 -8.31 -14.84 -6.05
CA ASN A 23 -8.56 -14.12 -7.30
C ASN A 23 -7.30 -13.62 -8.03
N LEU A 24 -6.09 -14.12 -7.70
CA LEU A 24 -4.80 -13.70 -8.27
C LEU A 24 -4.53 -12.18 -8.14
N THR A 25 -5.28 -11.49 -7.30
CA THR A 25 -5.09 -10.05 -7.09
C THR A 25 -4.21 -9.90 -5.86
N VAL A 26 -2.99 -9.36 -6.03
CA VAL A 26 -2.15 -8.97 -4.91
C VAL A 26 -2.90 -7.89 -4.15
N ALA A 27 -3.39 -8.22 -2.95
CA ALA A 27 -4.05 -7.24 -2.11
C ALA A 27 -3.02 -6.19 -1.72
N ALA A 28 -3.17 -4.97 -2.22
CA ALA A 28 -2.23 -3.90 -1.91
C ALA A 28 -2.41 -3.50 -0.44
N THR A 29 -1.34 -3.56 0.36
CA THR A 29 -1.35 -3.21 1.78
C THR A 29 -0.86 -1.78 1.94
N PRO A 30 -1.54 -0.87 2.64
CA PRO A 30 -1.07 0.50 2.77
C PRO A 30 0.20 0.53 3.64
N VAL A 31 1.25 1.18 3.13
CA VAL A 31 2.58 1.24 3.76
C VAL A 31 2.73 2.49 4.61
N ARG A 32 2.41 3.65 4.03
CA ARG A 32 2.54 4.96 4.70
C ARG A 32 1.60 5.98 4.06
N VAL A 33 1.26 7.00 4.84
CA VAL A 33 0.72 8.25 4.30
C VAL A 33 1.90 9.11 3.86
N GLU A 34 1.90 9.53 2.60
CA GLU A 34 2.95 10.38 2.04
C GLU A 34 2.61 11.86 2.14
N ASP A 35 1.33 12.22 2.01
CA ASP A 35 0.91 13.63 1.96
C ASP A 35 -0.54 13.80 2.45
N ARG A 36 -0.93 15.03 2.75
CA ARG A 36 -2.26 15.43 3.21
C ARG A 36 -2.74 16.63 2.42
N MET A 37 -4.01 16.63 2.03
CA MET A 37 -4.64 17.80 1.42
C MET A 37 -6.07 17.98 1.90
N VAL A 38 -6.54 19.22 1.93
CA VAL A 38 -7.95 19.53 2.21
C VAL A 38 -8.57 20.08 0.94
N LYS A 39 -9.57 19.37 0.41
CA LYS A 39 -10.34 19.85 -0.74
C LYS A 39 -11.49 20.73 -0.24
N GLN A 40 -11.41 22.02 -0.54
CA GLN A 40 -12.50 22.95 -0.26
C GLN A 40 -13.59 22.86 -1.34
N LEU A 41 -14.81 22.63 -0.89
CA LEU A 41 -16.03 22.75 -1.68
C LEU A 41 -16.85 23.93 -1.16
N ARG A 42 -17.85 24.38 -1.92
CA ARG A 42 -18.68 25.57 -1.62
C ARG A 42 -19.26 25.63 -0.20
N ARG A 43 -19.40 24.50 0.50
CA ARG A 43 -20.00 24.40 1.84
C ARG A 43 -19.30 23.43 2.78
N LYS A 44 -18.24 22.76 2.33
CA LYS A 44 -17.65 21.62 3.04
C LYS A 44 -16.17 21.53 2.73
N GLU A 45 -15.41 21.04 3.70
CA GLU A 45 -14.01 20.69 3.55
C GLU A 45 -13.89 19.16 3.60
N ILE A 46 -13.09 18.59 2.70
CA ILE A 46 -12.87 17.15 2.62
C ILE A 46 -11.37 16.88 2.79
N PRO A 47 -10.93 16.39 3.96
CA PRO A 47 -9.56 15.94 4.18
C PRO A 47 -9.25 14.64 3.42
N LEU A 48 -8.16 14.65 2.66
CA LEU A 48 -7.65 13.53 1.90
C LEU A 48 -6.20 13.27 2.29
N VAL A 49 -5.81 12.00 2.24
CA VAL A 49 -4.44 11.54 2.47
C VAL A 49 -3.93 10.82 1.23
N LYS A 50 -2.69 11.08 0.85
CA LYS A 50 -2.00 10.32 -0.18
C LYS A 50 -1.42 9.07 0.46
N VAL A 51 -1.93 7.90 0.10
CA VAL A 51 -1.54 6.61 0.66
C VAL A 51 -0.64 5.89 -0.33
N ILE A 52 0.54 5.50 0.13
CA ILE A 52 1.42 4.59 -0.62
C ILE A 52 1.00 3.16 -0.32
N TRP A 53 0.76 2.39 -1.37
CA TRP A 53 0.37 1.00 -1.27
C TRP A 53 1.56 0.09 -1.58
N GLY A 54 1.80 -0.88 -0.69
CA GLY A 54 2.74 -1.97 -0.86
C GLY A 54 2.11 -3.10 -1.68
N GLY A 55 2.91 -3.69 -2.57
CA GLY A 55 2.46 -4.73 -3.50
C GLY A 55 3.47 -4.91 -4.64
N ALA A 56 3.06 -5.64 -5.68
CA ALA A 56 3.93 -5.95 -6.83
C ALA A 56 4.31 -4.73 -7.68
N THR A 57 3.60 -3.60 -7.54
CA THR A 57 3.93 -2.32 -8.18
C THR A 57 4.44 -1.33 -7.14
N PRO A 58 5.74 -1.02 -7.13
CA PRO A 58 6.39 -0.24 -6.06
C PRO A 58 5.99 1.24 -5.96
N GLU A 59 5.12 1.73 -6.84
CA GLU A 59 4.85 3.17 -7.01
C GLU A 59 3.36 3.55 -6.94
N SER A 60 2.49 2.63 -6.52
CA SER A 60 1.06 2.89 -6.47
C SER A 60 0.70 3.83 -5.30
N ALA A 61 0.26 5.04 -5.62
CA ALA A 61 -0.27 6.02 -4.68
C ALA A 61 -1.71 6.40 -5.03
N THR A 62 -2.60 6.47 -4.03
CA THR A 62 -3.97 6.97 -4.21
C THR A 62 -4.32 8.03 -3.17
N TRP A 63 -5.26 8.91 -3.51
CA TRP A 63 -5.85 9.86 -2.57
C TRP A 63 -7.10 9.24 -1.95
N GLU A 64 -7.07 8.99 -0.64
CA GLU A 64 -8.17 8.42 0.12
C GLU A 64 -8.70 9.40 1.16
N LEU A 65 -9.95 9.21 1.60
CA LEU A 65 -10.51 9.98 2.71
C LEU A 65 -9.73 9.71 4.00
N GLU A 66 -9.31 10.77 4.68
CA GLU A 66 -8.53 10.65 5.91
C GLU A 66 -9.30 9.89 7.00
N GLU A 67 -10.58 10.18 7.16
CA GLU A 67 -11.45 9.51 8.13
C GLU A 67 -11.53 8.00 7.89
N LYS A 68 -11.70 7.59 6.63
CA LYS A 68 -11.73 6.18 6.23
C LYS A 68 -10.40 5.50 6.54
N MET A 69 -9.28 6.15 6.24
CA MET A 69 -7.95 5.60 6.50
C MET A 69 -7.64 5.50 7.99
N LYS A 70 -8.07 6.47 8.80
CA LYS A 70 -7.96 6.41 10.27
C LYS A 70 -8.79 5.26 10.86
N ALA A 71 -9.98 5.01 10.31
CA ALA A 71 -10.84 3.92 10.78
C ALA A 71 -10.32 2.52 10.38
N SER A 72 -9.86 2.36 9.13
CA SER A 72 -9.41 1.05 8.61
C SER A 72 -7.94 0.74 8.93
N TYR A 73 -7.07 1.75 9.01
CA TYR A 73 -5.62 1.61 9.17
C TYR A 73 -5.07 2.63 10.17
N PRO A 74 -5.52 2.60 11.44
CA PRO A 74 -5.13 3.59 12.45
C PRO A 74 -3.61 3.62 12.70
N PHE A 75 -2.90 2.50 12.47
CA PHE A 75 -1.45 2.41 12.63
C PHE A 75 -0.67 3.36 11.69
N LEU A 76 -1.23 3.73 10.53
CA LEU A 76 -0.60 4.69 9.60
C LEU A 76 -0.54 6.12 10.18
N PHE A 77 -1.31 6.38 11.23
CA PHE A 77 -1.42 7.68 11.90
C PHE A 77 -0.87 7.66 13.33
N ALA A 78 -0.42 6.50 13.82
CA ALA A 78 0.07 6.34 15.18
C ALA A 78 1.52 6.83 15.36
N SER A 79 2.32 6.83 14.29
CA SER A 79 3.63 7.48 14.23
C SER A 79 3.44 8.99 14.00
N GLY A 80 3.28 9.74 15.10
CA GLY A 80 3.35 11.19 15.08
C GLY A 80 4.71 11.64 14.58
N ASN A 81 4.73 12.24 13.38
CA ASN A 81 5.53 13.40 12.97
C ASN A 81 5.26 13.61 11.47
N PHE A 82 4.07 14.15 11.18
CA PHE A 82 3.97 15.02 10.01
C PHE A 82 4.69 16.27 10.46
N GLU A 83 5.95 16.40 10.05
CA GLU A 83 6.71 17.62 10.32
C GLU A 83 5.91 18.77 9.71
N ASP A 84 5.23 19.51 10.59
CA ASP A 84 4.90 20.90 10.41
C ASP A 84 6.22 21.68 10.23
N GLU A 85 6.91 21.48 9.10
CA GLU A 85 7.91 22.41 8.61
C GLU A 85 7.17 23.41 7.71
N ILE A 86 6.36 24.25 8.36
CA ILE A 86 6.07 25.57 7.81
C ILE A 86 7.35 26.38 8.03
N SER A 87 8.05 26.68 6.94
CA SER A 87 8.65 28.01 6.78
C SER A 87 8.58 28.47 5.33
#